data_AF-U3SZ81-F1
#
_entry.id   AF-U3SZ81-F1
#
_cell.length_a   1.000
_cell.length_b   1.000
_cell.length_c   1.000
_cell.angle_alpha   90.00
_cell.angle_beta   90.00
_cell.angle_gamma   90.00
#
_symmetry.space_group_name_H-M   'P 1'
#
loop_
_entity.id
_entity.type
_entity.pdbx_description
1 polymer ?
#
loop_
_entity_poly.entity_id
_entity_poly.type
_entity_poly.pdbx_seq_one_letter_code
_entity_poly.pdbx_strand_id
1 'polypeptide(L)'
;NGAYVLASETCALDVVGAELVRNIRPGEIVVVNDHGYKIVQYTNNTQLAICSMEYIYFARPDSDIYGVNVHSARKRMGARLAAESPVEADMVIGVPNSSLSAASGYAEAAGLPNEMGLIKNQYVARTFIQPTQELREQGVRMKLSAVHSVVKGKRVIVIDDSIVRGTTSKRIVQLLKEAGAAEVHMRISSPPLKYPC
;
A
#
# COMPACT_ATOMS: atom_id res chain seq x y z
N ASN A 1 1.26 32.06 9.59
CA ASN A 1 1.49 32.53 10.98
C ASN A 1 2.93 32.32 11.46
N GLY A 2 3.87 31.90 10.59
CA GLY A 2 5.29 31.69 10.98
C GLY A 2 5.54 30.43 11.84
N ALA A 3 4.54 29.56 12.00
CA ALA A 3 4.67 28.33 12.78
C ALA A 3 5.50 27.27 12.03
N TYR A 4 6.26 26.48 12.79
CA TYR A 4 6.95 25.29 12.29
C TYR A 4 6.15 24.05 12.62
N VAL A 5 5.95 23.19 11.62
CA VAL A 5 5.24 21.91 11.76
C VAL A 5 6.21 20.78 11.47
N LEU A 6 6.21 19.76 12.33
CA LEU A 6 6.94 18.53 12.12
C LEU A 6 5.92 17.40 11.95
N ALA A 7 6.13 16.56 10.95
CA ALA A 7 5.28 15.43 10.67
C ALA A 7 6.11 14.25 10.17
N SER A 8 5.63 13.02 10.42
CA SER A 8 6.25 11.81 9.87
C SER A 8 6.09 11.70 8.35
N GLU A 9 5.04 12.32 7.81
CA GLU A 9 4.65 12.27 6.40
C GLU A 9 4.20 13.64 5.90
N THR A 10 4.50 13.96 4.64
CA THR A 10 4.18 15.27 4.05
C THR A 10 2.68 15.50 3.88
N CYS A 11 1.88 14.44 3.72
CA CYS A 11 0.43 14.57 3.59
C CYS A 11 -0.22 15.32 4.78
N ALA A 12 0.40 15.25 5.97
CA ALA A 12 -0.08 15.99 7.13
C ALA A 12 0.19 17.49 7.00
N LEU A 13 1.30 17.88 6.35
CA LEU A 13 1.62 19.27 6.04
C LEU A 13 0.62 19.83 5.02
N ASP A 14 0.33 19.06 3.96
CA ASP A 14 -0.63 19.45 2.92
C ASP A 14 -2.03 19.71 3.51
N VAL A 15 -2.49 18.83 4.39
CA VAL A 15 -3.81 18.95 5.05
C VAL A 15 -3.94 20.24 5.87
N VAL A 16 -2.85 20.70 6.49
CA VAL A 16 -2.86 21.94 7.29
C VAL A 16 -2.37 23.17 6.52
N GLY A 17 -2.06 23.03 5.23
CA GLY A 17 -1.54 24.09 4.37
C GLY A 17 -0.12 24.55 4.73
N ALA A 18 0.69 23.66 5.31
CA ALA A 18 2.10 23.93 5.60
C ALA A 18 2.98 23.59 4.40
N GLU A 19 3.98 24.43 4.13
CA GLU A 19 4.97 24.19 3.08
C GLU A 19 6.06 23.22 3.58
N LEU A 20 6.43 22.23 2.76
CA LEU A 20 7.56 21.37 3.06
C LEU A 20 8.88 22.13 2.89
N VAL A 21 9.54 22.42 4.02
CA VAL A 21 10.85 23.10 4.02
C VAL A 21 12.00 22.10 3.80
N ARG A 22 12.02 20.97 4.53
CA ARG A 22 13.07 19.94 4.42
C ARG A 22 12.68 18.64 5.12
N ASN A 23 13.40 17.57 4.77
CA ASN A 23 13.47 16.35 5.58
C ASN A 23 14.47 16.53 6.74
N ILE A 24 14.18 15.89 7.88
CA ILE A 24 15.12 15.73 8.99
C ILE A 24 16.01 14.53 8.67
N ARG A 25 17.32 14.73 8.59
CA ARG A 25 18.27 13.70 8.20
C ARG A 25 18.66 12.84 9.42
N PRO A 26 19.10 11.59 9.21
CA PRO A 26 19.67 10.78 10.26
C PRO A 26 20.78 11.54 11.02
N GLY A 27 20.73 11.51 12.35
CA GLY A 27 21.69 12.20 13.22
C GLY A 27 21.41 13.69 13.48
N GLU A 28 20.33 14.25 12.92
CA GLU A 28 19.93 15.63 13.18
C GLU A 28 18.95 15.76 14.35
N ILE A 29 19.07 16.86 15.08
CA ILE A 29 18.11 17.35 16.07
C ILE A 29 17.61 18.70 15.58
N VAL A 30 16.28 18.87 15.55
CA VAL A 30 15.64 20.16 15.24
C VAL A 30 15.26 20.84 16.55
N VAL A 31 15.70 22.08 16.74
CA VAL A 31 15.31 22.91 17.89
C VAL A 31 14.53 24.11 17.37
N VAL A 32 13.28 24.24 17.77
CA VAL A 32 12.38 25.34 17.41
C VAL A 32 12.15 26.24 18.63
N ASN A 33 12.21 27.56 18.45
CA ASN A 33 11.91 28.57 19.47
C ASN A 33 11.34 29.85 18.84
N ASP A 34 11.12 30.88 19.65
CA ASP A 34 10.54 32.16 19.23
C ASP A 34 11.41 32.96 18.24
N HIS A 35 12.67 32.55 18.03
CA HIS A 35 13.61 33.17 17.08
C HIS A 35 13.76 32.38 15.78
N GLY A 36 13.07 31.25 15.62
CA GLY A 36 13.13 30.39 14.44
C GLY A 36 13.46 28.94 14.77
N TYR A 37 14.07 28.23 13.81
CA TYR A 37 14.59 26.88 14.04
C TYR A 37 16.09 26.78 13.74
N LYS A 38 16.76 25.88 14.44
CA LYS A 38 18.14 25.48 14.16
C LYS A 38 18.26 23.96 14.07
N ILE A 39 19.23 23.51 13.31
CA ILE A 39 19.60 22.09 13.19
C ILE A 39 20.89 21.87 13.97
N VAL A 40 20.87 20.88 14.86
CA VAL A 40 22.05 20.43 15.59
C VAL A 40 22.37 19.02 15.13
N GLN A 41 23.60 18.81 14.67
CA GLN A 41 24.07 17.49 14.29
C GLN A 41 24.58 16.77 15.56
N TYR A 42 23.89 15.73 16.01
CA TYR A 42 24.32 14.96 17.18
C TYR A 42 25.43 13.95 16.80
N THR A 43 25.38 13.44 15.57
CA THR A 43 26.40 12.54 15.01
C THR A 43 26.49 12.68 13.50
N ASN A 44 27.70 12.48 12.98
CA ASN A 44 27.98 12.35 11.54
C ASN A 44 28.15 10.89 11.10
N ASN A 45 28.21 9.96 12.05
CA ASN A 45 28.27 8.53 11.74
C ASN A 45 26.85 8.03 11.45
N THR A 46 26.36 8.29 10.25
CA THR A 46 24.99 7.98 9.86
C THR A 46 24.91 7.36 8.48
N GLN A 47 23.84 6.60 8.25
CA GLN A 47 23.46 6.07 6.95
C GLN A 47 21.98 6.36 6.73
N LEU A 48 21.64 6.86 5.53
CA LEU A 48 20.23 6.98 5.13
C LEU A 48 19.70 5.60 4.73
N ALA A 49 19.10 4.89 5.68
CA ALA A 49 18.48 3.59 5.50
C ALA A 49 16.99 3.68 5.85
N ILE A 50 16.20 4.23 4.92
CA ILE A 50 14.76 4.35 5.14
C ILE A 50 14.08 2.98 5.08
N CYS A 51 13.06 2.78 5.93
CA CYS A 51 12.25 1.59 5.91
C CYS A 51 11.57 1.41 4.53
N SER A 52 11.87 0.32 3.84
CA SER A 52 11.27 0.01 2.53
C SER A 52 9.75 -0.16 2.61
N MET A 53 9.23 -0.60 3.76
CA MET A 53 7.80 -0.78 3.97
C MET A 53 7.02 0.54 4.00
N GLU A 54 7.68 1.69 4.20
CA GLU A 54 7.02 3.00 4.03
C GLU A 54 6.56 3.19 2.59
N TYR A 55 7.45 2.93 1.63
CA TYR A 55 7.09 2.98 0.22
C TYR A 55 6.15 1.85 -0.19
N ILE A 56 6.34 0.64 0.32
CA ILE A 56 5.53 -0.53 -0.09
C ILE A 56 4.10 -0.44 0.46
N TYR A 57 3.93 -0.07 1.74
CA TYR A 57 2.66 -0.28 2.44
C TYR A 57 2.24 0.87 3.37
N PHE A 58 3.10 1.30 4.29
CA PHE A 58 2.69 2.11 5.45
C PHE A 58 2.28 3.54 5.08
N ALA A 59 3.14 4.24 4.33
CA ALA A 59 2.91 5.64 4.03
C ALA A 59 1.70 5.82 3.11
N ARG A 60 1.05 6.96 3.24
CA ARG A 60 -0.06 7.32 2.36
C ARG A 60 0.44 7.61 0.95
N PRO A 61 -0.34 7.26 -0.09
CA PRO A 61 0.05 7.45 -1.48
C PRO A 61 0.26 8.93 -1.88
N ASP A 62 -0.34 9.87 -1.14
CA ASP A 62 -0.20 11.31 -1.32
C ASP A 62 0.98 11.91 -0.53
N SER A 63 1.78 11.09 0.16
CA SER A 63 3.01 11.53 0.82
C SER A 63 4.21 11.50 -0.14
N ASP A 64 5.14 12.42 0.08
CA ASP A 64 6.48 12.45 -0.50
C ASP A 64 7.50 12.08 0.56
N ILE A 65 8.27 11.04 0.29
CA ILE A 65 9.34 10.58 1.17
C ILE A 65 10.66 10.91 0.47
N TYR A 66 11.48 11.78 1.06
CA TYR A 66 12.75 12.21 0.44
C TYR A 66 12.61 12.66 -1.04
N GLY A 67 11.52 13.35 -1.36
CA GLY A 67 11.24 13.85 -2.72
C GLY A 67 10.70 12.79 -3.69
N VAL A 68 10.37 11.60 -3.20
CA VAL A 68 9.72 10.55 -3.99
C VAL A 68 8.29 10.35 -3.52
N ASN A 69 7.34 10.68 -4.39
CA ASN A 69 5.93 10.42 -4.14
C ASN A 69 5.65 8.92 -4.00
N VAL A 70 4.93 8.55 -2.95
CA VAL A 70 4.63 7.15 -2.60
C VAL A 70 3.75 6.47 -3.65
N HIS A 71 2.69 7.13 -4.15
CA HIS A 71 1.89 6.60 -5.25
C HIS A 71 2.74 6.28 -6.48
N SER A 72 3.58 7.23 -6.88
CA SER A 72 4.47 7.10 -8.04
C SER A 72 5.50 5.97 -7.85
N ALA A 73 6.05 5.82 -6.65
CA ALA A 73 6.93 4.70 -6.33
C ALA A 73 6.23 3.35 -6.48
N ARG A 74 5.04 3.18 -5.88
CA ARG A 74 4.24 1.95 -5.99
C ARG A 74 3.84 1.65 -7.43
N LYS A 75 3.50 2.68 -8.21
CA LYS A 75 3.21 2.53 -9.64
C LYS A 75 4.41 1.99 -10.42
N ARG A 76 5.61 2.51 -10.16
CA ARG A 76 6.86 1.96 -10.75
C ARG A 76 7.13 0.51 -10.31
N MET A 77 6.86 0.16 -9.05
CA MET A 77 6.96 -1.23 -8.58
C MET A 77 6.01 -2.16 -9.36
N GLY A 78 4.77 -1.74 -9.60
CA GLY A 78 3.81 -2.47 -10.43
C GLY A 78 4.29 -2.68 -11.86
N ALA A 79 4.78 -1.62 -12.50
CA ALA A 79 5.32 -1.70 -13.87
C ALA A 79 6.53 -2.64 -13.94
N ARG A 80 7.41 -2.60 -12.94
CA ARG A 80 8.56 -3.50 -12.85
C ARG A 80 8.13 -4.95 -12.69
N LEU A 81 7.12 -5.20 -11.86
CA LEU A 81 6.54 -6.53 -11.64
C LEU A 81 5.91 -7.12 -12.91
N ALA A 82 5.29 -6.28 -13.76
CA ALA A 82 4.78 -6.71 -15.06
C ALA A 82 5.90 -7.16 -16.01
N ALA A 83 7.03 -6.45 -16.01
CA ALA A 83 8.20 -6.82 -16.81
C ALA A 83 8.90 -8.10 -16.29
N GLU A 84 8.97 -8.28 -14.97
CA GLU A 84 9.66 -9.43 -14.35
C GLU A 84 8.80 -10.71 -14.33
N SER A 85 7.48 -10.59 -14.34
CA SER A 85 6.57 -11.73 -14.19
C SER A 85 5.26 -11.53 -14.97
N PRO A 86 5.32 -11.43 -16.31
CA PRO A 86 4.13 -11.30 -17.15
C PRO A 86 3.29 -12.57 -17.11
N VAL A 87 2.00 -12.42 -17.44
CA VAL A 87 1.09 -13.56 -17.68
C VAL A 87 -0.07 -13.11 -18.56
N GLU A 88 -0.48 -14.00 -19.45
CA GLU A 88 -1.69 -13.81 -20.26
C GLU A 88 -2.93 -13.84 -19.35
N ALA A 89 -3.66 -12.73 -19.31
CA ALA A 89 -4.85 -12.58 -18.48
C ALA A 89 -5.81 -11.57 -19.12
N ASP A 90 -7.00 -11.43 -18.56
CA ASP A 90 -8.04 -10.55 -19.12
C ASP A 90 -8.11 -9.20 -18.42
N MET A 91 -7.61 -9.10 -17.19
CA MET A 91 -7.62 -7.87 -16.39
C MET A 91 -6.61 -7.92 -15.24
N VAL A 92 -6.36 -6.75 -14.68
CA VAL A 92 -5.61 -6.54 -13.43
C VAL A 92 -6.54 -5.93 -12.39
N ILE A 93 -6.45 -6.42 -11.15
CA ILE A 93 -7.15 -5.84 -10.01
C ILE A 93 -6.15 -5.62 -8.85
N GLY A 94 -6.34 -4.56 -8.08
CA GLY A 94 -5.58 -4.32 -6.85
C GLY A 94 -6.34 -4.76 -5.61
N VAL A 95 -5.65 -5.27 -4.60
CA VAL A 95 -6.22 -5.46 -3.26
C VAL A 95 -6.39 -4.09 -2.60
N PRO A 96 -7.62 -3.66 -2.25
CA PRO A 96 -7.82 -2.33 -1.69
C PRO A 96 -7.33 -2.23 -0.23
N ASN A 97 -6.65 -1.17 0.19
CA ASN A 97 -6.40 0.09 -0.54
C ASN A 97 -4.92 0.28 -0.92
N SER A 98 -4.00 -0.45 -0.30
CA SER A 98 -2.54 -0.25 -0.40
C SER A 98 -2.01 -0.54 -1.80
N SER A 99 -2.56 -1.55 -2.46
CA SER A 99 -2.01 -2.13 -3.69
C SER A 99 -2.57 -1.49 -4.97
N LEU A 100 -3.50 -0.54 -4.86
CA LEU A 100 -4.17 0.10 -6.00
C LEU A 100 -3.19 0.84 -6.93
N SER A 101 -2.16 1.47 -6.35
CA SER A 101 -1.14 2.17 -7.14
C SER A 101 -0.25 1.19 -7.92
N ALA A 102 0.14 0.08 -7.30
CA ALA A 102 0.90 -0.98 -7.96
C ALA A 102 0.06 -1.70 -9.02
N ALA A 103 -1.23 -1.91 -8.78
CA ALA A 103 -2.16 -2.47 -9.76
C ALA A 103 -2.28 -1.59 -11.02
N SER A 104 -2.46 -0.28 -10.83
CA SER A 104 -2.45 0.67 -11.94
C SER A 104 -1.15 0.62 -12.74
N GLY A 105 0.00 0.58 -12.06
CA GLY A 105 1.30 0.49 -12.74
C GLY A 105 1.51 -0.83 -13.50
N TYR A 106 1.08 -1.95 -12.92
CA TYR A 106 1.14 -3.25 -13.59
C TYR A 106 0.22 -3.26 -14.83
N ALA A 107 -1.02 -2.80 -14.69
CA ALA A 107 -2.01 -2.78 -15.76
C ALA A 107 -1.56 -1.95 -16.96
N GLU A 108 -1.04 -0.75 -16.71
CA GLU A 108 -0.49 0.13 -17.75
C GLU A 108 0.69 -0.50 -18.48
N ALA A 109 1.62 -1.11 -17.75
CA ALA A 109 2.79 -1.75 -18.34
C ALA A 109 2.43 -3.04 -19.12
N ALA A 110 1.41 -3.78 -18.66
CA ALA A 110 0.94 -5.01 -19.30
C ALA A 110 -0.07 -4.75 -20.45
N GLY A 111 -0.55 -3.52 -20.62
CA GLY A 111 -1.60 -3.20 -21.60
C GLY A 111 -2.96 -3.84 -21.28
N LEU A 112 -3.25 -4.07 -19.99
CA LEU A 112 -4.48 -4.72 -19.52
C LEU A 112 -5.41 -3.70 -18.83
N PRO A 113 -6.73 -3.91 -18.87
CA PRO A 113 -7.67 -3.08 -18.12
C PRO A 113 -7.44 -3.24 -16.61
N ASN A 114 -7.44 -2.11 -15.88
CA ASN A 114 -7.41 -2.06 -14.43
C ASN A 114 -8.85 -1.95 -13.91
N GLU A 115 -9.34 -3.02 -13.28
CA GLU A 115 -10.75 -3.17 -12.92
C GLU A 115 -10.97 -3.26 -11.41
N MET A 116 -12.18 -2.90 -10.97
CA MET A 116 -12.59 -3.04 -9.58
C MET A 116 -13.16 -4.45 -9.32
N GLY A 117 -12.27 -5.45 -9.22
CA GLY A 117 -12.67 -6.84 -8.90
C GLY A 117 -12.89 -7.12 -7.42
N LEU A 118 -12.38 -6.26 -6.54
CA LEU A 118 -12.51 -6.37 -5.08
C LEU A 118 -12.98 -5.04 -4.50
N ILE A 119 -13.87 -5.12 -3.51
CA ILE A 119 -14.37 -3.97 -2.75
C ILE A 119 -14.05 -4.19 -1.28
N LYS A 120 -13.43 -3.18 -0.66
CA LYS A 120 -13.28 -3.12 0.79
C LYS A 120 -14.53 -2.51 1.41
N ASN A 121 -15.12 -3.20 2.37
CA ASN A 121 -16.25 -2.66 3.11
C ASN A 121 -15.77 -1.58 4.09
N GLN A 122 -16.22 -0.35 3.87
CA GLN A 122 -15.83 0.81 4.67
C GLN A 122 -16.45 0.84 6.08
N TYR A 123 -17.49 0.03 6.31
CA TYR A 123 -18.28 0.05 7.54
C TYR A 123 -17.94 -1.11 8.49
N VAL A 124 -17.00 -1.98 8.13
CA VAL A 124 -16.58 -3.08 9.01
C VAL A 124 -15.59 -2.58 10.05
N ALA A 125 -16.09 -2.34 11.26
CA ALA A 125 -15.28 -2.05 12.44
C ALA A 125 -14.44 -3.27 12.89
N ARG A 126 -13.57 -3.07 13.89
CA ARG A 126 -12.79 -4.15 14.50
C ARG A 126 -13.73 -5.24 15.03
N THR A 127 -13.64 -6.45 14.45
CA THR A 127 -14.48 -7.62 14.78
C THR A 127 -14.10 -8.32 16.10
N PHE A 128 -13.38 -7.64 17.00
CA PHE A 128 -12.84 -8.25 18.23
C PHE A 128 -13.95 -8.62 19.24
N ILE A 129 -15.11 -7.97 19.14
CA ILE A 129 -16.29 -8.22 19.98
C ILE A 129 -17.30 -9.06 19.17
N GLN A 130 -16.91 -10.28 18.78
CA GLN A 130 -17.83 -11.22 18.14
C GLN A 130 -17.89 -12.50 18.99
N PRO A 131 -19.11 -12.92 19.44
CA PRO A 131 -19.25 -13.90 20.52
C PRO A 131 -18.86 -15.32 20.13
N THR A 132 -18.85 -15.67 18.84
CA THR A 132 -18.49 -17.02 18.36
C THR A 132 -17.37 -16.99 17.32
N GLN A 133 -16.68 -18.12 17.16
CA GLN A 133 -15.65 -18.30 16.13
C GLN A 133 -16.25 -18.17 14.71
N GLU A 134 -17.45 -18.71 14.48
CA GLU A 134 -18.17 -18.61 13.20
C GLU A 134 -18.53 -17.16 12.85
N LEU A 135 -18.96 -16.35 13.82
CA LEU A 135 -19.24 -14.92 13.62
C LEU A 135 -17.96 -14.12 13.35
N ARG A 136 -16.83 -14.54 13.94
CA ARG A 136 -15.51 -13.96 13.60
C ARG A 136 -15.12 -14.29 12.16
N GLU A 137 -15.34 -15.52 11.72
CA GLU A 137 -15.08 -15.94 10.33
C GLU A 137 -15.99 -15.22 9.33
N GLN A 138 -17.28 -15.05 9.64
CA GLN A 138 -18.19 -14.20 8.87
C GLN A 138 -17.74 -12.73 8.86
N GLY A 139 -17.31 -12.18 10.00
CA GLY A 139 -16.78 -10.81 10.09
C GLY A 139 -15.54 -10.57 9.21
N VAL A 140 -14.71 -11.61 9.02
CA VAL A 140 -13.61 -11.57 8.04
C VAL A 140 -14.14 -11.58 6.60
N ARG A 141 -15.19 -12.36 6.30
CA ARG A 141 -15.87 -12.32 4.98
C ARG A 141 -16.44 -10.94 4.67
N MET A 142 -16.86 -10.18 5.67
CA MET A 142 -17.43 -8.85 5.46
C MET A 142 -16.39 -7.79 5.06
N LYS A 143 -15.09 -8.00 5.30
CA LYS A 143 -14.07 -6.96 5.06
C LYS A 143 -13.78 -6.71 3.58
N LEU A 144 -13.80 -7.77 2.78
CA LEU A 144 -13.51 -7.73 1.35
C LEU A 144 -14.53 -8.60 0.62
N SER A 145 -15.14 -8.04 -0.43
CA SER A 145 -16.06 -8.74 -1.33
C SER A 145 -15.51 -8.72 -2.75
N ALA A 146 -15.76 -9.81 -3.50
CA ALA A 146 -15.46 -9.85 -4.93
C ALA A 146 -16.67 -9.35 -5.73
N VAL A 147 -16.41 -8.59 -6.79
CA VAL A 147 -17.45 -8.13 -7.71
C VAL A 147 -17.71 -9.21 -8.74
N HIS A 148 -18.62 -10.13 -8.44
CA HIS A 148 -18.92 -11.31 -9.25
C HIS A 148 -19.16 -10.99 -10.73
N SER A 149 -19.91 -9.93 -11.05
CA SER A 149 -20.19 -9.52 -12.44
C SER A 149 -18.93 -9.10 -13.21
N VAL A 150 -17.89 -8.63 -12.52
CA VAL A 150 -16.61 -8.24 -13.13
C VAL A 150 -15.75 -9.49 -13.34
N VAL A 151 -15.59 -10.32 -12.31
CA VAL A 151 -14.57 -11.39 -12.32
C VAL A 151 -15.03 -12.72 -12.93
N LYS A 152 -16.33 -12.96 -13.08
CA LYS A 152 -16.87 -14.24 -13.56
C LYS A 152 -16.34 -14.60 -14.95
N GLY A 153 -15.75 -15.79 -15.06
CA GLY A 153 -15.21 -16.36 -16.30
C GLY A 153 -13.89 -15.74 -16.76
N LYS A 154 -13.31 -14.82 -15.98
CA LYS A 154 -12.10 -14.07 -16.37
C LYS A 154 -10.84 -14.66 -15.73
N ARG A 155 -9.72 -14.51 -16.43
CA ARG A 155 -8.36 -14.74 -15.92
C ARG A 155 -7.89 -13.44 -15.29
N VAL A 156 -7.73 -13.44 -13.97
CA VAL A 156 -7.54 -12.21 -13.18
C VAL A 156 -6.13 -12.17 -12.60
N ILE A 157 -5.39 -11.09 -12.87
CA ILE A 157 -4.17 -10.77 -12.14
C ILE A 157 -4.53 -9.97 -10.89
N VAL A 158 -4.09 -10.44 -9.73
CA VAL A 158 -4.35 -9.79 -8.44
C VAL A 158 -3.04 -9.24 -7.90
N ILE A 159 -2.96 -7.92 -7.76
CA ILE A 159 -1.79 -7.23 -7.21
C ILE A 159 -2.00 -6.97 -5.72
N ASP A 160 -1.06 -7.44 -4.92
CA ASP A 160 -0.96 -7.11 -3.50
C ASP A 160 0.40 -6.51 -3.14
N ASP A 161 0.49 -5.80 -2.03
CA ASP A 161 1.70 -5.09 -1.64
C ASP A 161 2.74 -6.05 -1.06
N SER A 162 2.31 -6.96 -0.18
CA SER A 162 3.20 -7.85 0.56
C SER A 162 2.48 -9.12 1.02
N ILE A 163 3.27 -10.15 1.34
CA ILE A 163 2.79 -11.34 2.05
C ILE A 163 3.59 -11.50 3.34
N VAL A 164 2.90 -11.41 4.47
CA VAL A 164 3.47 -11.71 5.80
C VAL A 164 3.08 -13.11 6.26
N ARG A 165 1.79 -13.34 6.51
CA ARG A 165 1.27 -14.64 6.99
C ARG A 165 0.57 -15.46 5.91
N GLY A 166 0.26 -14.86 4.76
CA GLY A 166 -0.44 -15.50 3.63
C GLY A 166 -1.93 -15.80 3.84
N THR A 167 -2.48 -15.61 5.04
CA THR A 167 -3.90 -15.89 5.33
C THR A 167 -4.85 -15.03 4.49
N THR A 168 -4.57 -13.73 4.37
CA THR A 168 -5.34 -12.78 3.54
C THR A 168 -5.27 -13.16 2.06
N SER A 169 -4.07 -13.42 1.54
CA SER A 169 -3.87 -13.78 0.13
C SER A 169 -4.61 -15.09 -0.22
N LYS A 170 -4.51 -16.11 0.63
CA LYS A 170 -5.27 -17.36 0.48
C LYS A 170 -6.77 -17.12 0.43
N ARG A 171 -7.29 -16.24 1.29
CA ARG A 171 -8.71 -15.89 1.33
C ARG A 171 -9.15 -15.12 0.08
N ILE A 172 -8.34 -14.20 -0.42
CA ILE A 172 -8.63 -13.43 -1.65
C ILE A 172 -8.74 -14.37 -2.85
N VAL A 173 -7.77 -15.29 -3.02
CA VAL A 173 -7.80 -16.27 -4.11
C VAL A 173 -9.07 -17.13 -4.03
N GLN A 174 -9.42 -17.62 -2.83
CA GLN A 174 -10.64 -18.39 -2.63
C GLN A 174 -11.89 -17.58 -2.98
N LEU A 175 -11.98 -16.33 -2.51
CA LEU A 175 -13.11 -15.44 -2.77
C LEU A 175 -13.32 -15.17 -4.27
N LEU A 176 -12.24 -14.95 -5.01
CA LEU A 176 -12.31 -14.72 -6.46
C LEU A 176 -12.71 -15.99 -7.22
N LYS A 177 -12.23 -17.15 -6.79
CA LYS A 177 -12.64 -18.45 -7.35
C LYS A 177 -14.12 -18.74 -7.06
N GLU A 178 -14.59 -18.48 -5.84
CA GLU A 178 -16.01 -18.57 -5.46
C GLU A 178 -16.89 -17.60 -6.27
N ALA A 179 -16.36 -16.42 -6.61
CA ALA A 179 -17.01 -15.44 -7.50
C ALA A 179 -16.93 -15.81 -8.99
N GLY A 180 -16.35 -16.95 -9.35
CA GLY A 180 -16.35 -17.50 -10.69
C GLY A 180 -15.17 -17.11 -11.58
N ALA A 181 -14.07 -16.56 -11.03
CA ALA A 181 -12.86 -16.31 -11.81
C ALA A 181 -12.28 -17.62 -12.40
N ALA A 182 -12.00 -17.63 -13.70
CA ALA A 182 -11.43 -18.79 -14.39
C ALA A 182 -10.01 -19.07 -13.90
N GLU A 183 -9.18 -18.03 -13.81
CA GLU A 183 -7.81 -18.09 -13.30
C GLU A 183 -7.57 -16.94 -12.32
N VAL A 184 -6.67 -17.16 -11.35
CA VAL A 184 -6.26 -16.13 -10.39
C VAL A 184 -4.74 -16.16 -10.31
N HIS A 185 -4.12 -15.09 -10.79
CA HIS A 185 -2.66 -14.91 -10.87
C HIS A 185 -2.22 -13.90 -9.82
N MET A 186 -1.77 -14.38 -8.67
CA MET A 186 -1.28 -13.50 -7.61
C MET A 186 0.09 -12.92 -7.99
N ARG A 187 0.28 -11.62 -7.78
CA ARG A 187 1.56 -10.91 -7.97
C ARG A 187 1.77 -9.96 -6.79
N ILE A 188 2.98 -9.96 -6.22
CA ILE A 188 3.31 -9.21 -5.01
C ILE A 188 4.35 -8.15 -5.35
N SER A 189 4.08 -6.90 -5.00
CA SER A 189 4.95 -5.75 -5.31
C SER A 189 6.07 -5.52 -4.28
N SER A 190 6.38 -6.55 -3.49
CA SER A 190 7.52 -6.61 -2.57
C SER A 190 8.28 -7.93 -2.71
N PRO A 191 9.56 -7.95 -2.32
CA PRO A 191 10.27 -9.20 -2.05
C PRO A 191 9.60 -10.01 -0.91
N PRO A 192 9.90 -11.31 -0.79
CA PRO A 192 9.42 -12.12 0.33
C PRO A 192 9.94 -11.60 1.69
N LEU A 193 9.02 -11.37 2.63
CA LEU A 193 9.33 -10.93 3.99
C LEU A 193 9.72 -12.14 4.86
N LYS A 194 11.02 -12.38 5.00
CA LYS A 194 11.57 -13.58 5.69
C LYS A 194 12.06 -13.33 7.11
N TYR A 195 12.30 -12.06 7.47
CA TYR A 195 12.93 -11.68 8.73
C TYR A 195 12.02 -10.71 9.49
N PRO A 196 12.03 -10.74 10.84
CA PRO A 196 11.36 -9.71 11.62
C PRO A 196 12.00 -8.35 11.35
N CYS A 197 11.17 -7.31 11.42
CA CYS A 197 11.65 -5.93 11.55
C CYS A 197 12.10 -5.68 12.98
#